data_AF-A0A5C1PVB6-F1
#
_entry.id   AF-A0A5C1PVB6-F1
#
_cell.length_a   1.000
_cell.length_b   1.000
_cell.length_c   1.000
_cell.angle_alpha   90.00
_cell.angle_beta   90.00
_cell.angle_gamma   90.00
#
_symmetry.space_group_name_H-M   'P 1'
#
loop_
_entity.id
_entity.type
_entity.pdbx_description
1 polymer ?
#
loop_
_entity_poly.entity_id
_entity_poly.type
_entity_poly.pdbx_seq_one_letter_code
_entity_poly.pdbx_strand_id
1 'polypeptide(L)'
;MAMAVRDLLRSGDAGVASLSRRAAATLHDLMDVMPTQVDPPAVQAQSASTWLMWTYAGTDANRRQQLAWRHAGASRSDGLSITWRTDPRAVVFTSDLDPVLGAEELAELARPFKFADMLPPDGLSRMVVARLGLSSA
;
A
#
# COMPACT_ATOMS: atom_id res chain seq x y z
N MET A 1 -0.32 16.93 -3.23
CA MET A 1 0.36 17.31 -1.97
C MET A 1 1.11 16.13 -1.35
N ALA A 2 0.47 14.98 -1.11
CA ALA A 2 1.14 13.77 -0.60
C ALA A 2 2.32 13.28 -1.48
N MET A 3 2.20 13.39 -2.82
CA MET A 3 3.27 13.05 -3.77
C MET A 3 4.49 13.97 -3.65
N ALA A 4 4.32 15.27 -3.38
CA ALA A 4 5.43 16.22 -3.27
C ALA A 4 6.24 16.01 -1.98
N VAL A 5 5.57 15.66 -0.88
CA VAL A 5 6.25 15.26 0.37
C VAL A 5 7.02 13.96 0.17
N ARG A 6 6.44 13.01 -0.58
CA ARG A 6 7.09 11.74 -0.94
C ARG A 6 8.35 11.97 -1.80
N ASP A 7 8.31 12.86 -2.78
CA ASP A 7 9.48 13.17 -3.59
C ASP A 7 10.56 13.90 -2.77
N LEU A 8 10.16 14.84 -1.91
CA LEU A 8 11.08 15.55 -1.03
C LEU A 8 11.81 14.61 -0.07
N LEU A 9 11.12 13.61 0.49
CA LEU A 9 11.71 12.60 1.37
C LEU A 9 12.51 11.52 0.61
N ARG A 10 12.46 11.49 -0.72
CA ARG A 10 13.18 10.52 -1.56
C ARG A 10 14.46 11.10 -2.14
N SER A 11 14.42 12.33 -2.65
CA SER A 11 15.54 12.96 -3.36
C SER A 11 16.06 14.21 -2.67
N GLY A 12 15.41 14.67 -1.59
CA GLY A 12 15.70 15.97 -0.99
C GLY A 12 15.24 17.16 -1.83
N ASP A 13 14.58 16.92 -2.96
CA ASP A 13 14.07 17.92 -3.88
C ASP A 13 12.81 17.39 -4.58
N ALA A 14 11.74 18.17 -4.53
CA ALA A 14 10.44 17.89 -5.15
C ALA A 14 10.04 18.94 -6.22
N GLY A 15 10.98 19.79 -6.65
CA GLY A 15 10.77 20.86 -7.64
C GLY A 15 9.98 22.07 -7.13
N VAL A 16 9.09 21.87 -6.15
CA VAL A 16 8.36 22.92 -5.43
C VAL A 16 8.92 23.19 -4.02
N ALA A 17 9.78 22.31 -3.51
CA ALA A 17 10.48 22.45 -2.24
C ALA A 17 11.77 21.64 -2.27
N SER A 18 12.82 22.13 -1.62
CA SER A 18 14.09 21.43 -1.42
C SER A 18 14.47 21.38 0.05
N LEU A 19 15.07 20.28 0.48
CA LEU A 19 15.61 20.16 1.83
C LEU A 19 16.86 21.02 1.98
N SER A 20 17.07 21.55 3.19
CA SER A 20 18.34 22.19 3.52
C SER A 20 19.49 21.18 3.48
N ARG A 21 20.72 21.66 3.29
CA ARG A 21 21.93 20.79 3.24
C ARG A 21 22.07 19.88 4.48
N ARG A 22 21.72 20.39 5.67
CA ARG A 22 21.69 19.61 6.91
C ARG A 22 20.57 18.56 6.90
N ALA A 23 19.36 18.93 6.46
CA ALA A 23 18.24 18.02 6.39
C ALA A 23 18.44 16.89 5.35
N ALA A 24 19.09 17.18 4.22
CA ALA A 24 19.46 16.17 3.23
C ALA A 24 20.50 15.17 3.77
N ALA A 25 21.51 15.64 4.53
CA ALA A 25 22.48 14.76 5.17
C ALA A 25 21.81 13.86 6.23
N THR A 26 20.95 14.43 7.08
CA THR A 26 20.18 13.64 8.05
C THR A 26 19.22 12.65 7.38
N LEU A 27 18.60 13.01 6.25
CA LEU A 27 17.79 12.08 5.47
C LEU A 27 18.63 10.91 4.95
N HIS A 28 19.85 11.18 4.45
CA HIS A 28 20.78 10.15 4.00
C HIS A 28 21.16 9.19 5.13
N ASP A 29 21.49 9.70 6.32
CA ASP A 29 21.81 8.87 7.49
C ASP A 29 20.59 8.05 7.96
N LEU A 30 19.39 8.64 7.86
CA LEU A 30 18.14 7.97 8.23
C LEU A 30 17.68 6.96 7.18
N MET A 31 18.12 7.03 5.92
CA MET A 31 17.76 6.05 4.89
C MET A 31 18.24 4.64 5.25
N ASP A 32 19.37 4.54 5.94
CA ASP A 32 19.95 3.26 6.37
C ASP A 32 19.24 2.66 7.59
N VAL A 33 18.50 3.47 8.36
CA VAL A 33 17.89 3.09 9.65
C VAL A 33 16.37 3.05 9.59
N MET A 34 15.75 3.90 8.77
CA MET A 34 14.32 3.95 8.54
C MET A 34 13.94 3.12 7.32
N PRO A 35 12.78 2.47 7.31
CA PRO A 35 12.33 1.65 6.20
C PRO A 35 11.85 2.51 5.01
N THR A 36 12.64 3.49 4.57
CA THR A 36 12.33 4.43 3.49
C THR A 36 12.64 3.88 2.10
N GLN A 37 13.24 2.69 2.02
CA GLN A 37 13.54 2.03 0.76
C GLN A 37 12.24 1.70 0.01
N VAL A 38 12.12 2.21 -1.22
CA VAL A 38 10.94 2.04 -2.06
C VAL A 38 11.13 0.92 -3.09
N ASP A 39 12.36 0.75 -3.59
CA ASP A 39 12.70 -0.29 -4.55
C ASP A 39 14.14 -0.82 -4.33
N PRO A 40 14.33 -2.12 -4.01
CA PRO A 40 13.27 -3.02 -3.54
C PRO A 40 12.60 -2.47 -2.27
N PRO A 41 11.32 -2.79 -2.01
CA PRO A 41 10.60 -2.25 -0.86
C PRO A 41 11.30 -2.62 0.45
N ALA A 42 11.29 -1.70 1.42
CA ALA A 42 11.81 -1.98 2.75
C ALA A 42 10.96 -3.05 3.44
N VAL A 43 11.60 -4.12 3.91
CA VAL A 43 10.95 -5.26 4.57
C VAL A 43 11.58 -5.48 5.93
N GLN A 44 10.73 -5.62 6.94
CA GLN A 44 11.12 -5.87 8.32
C GLN A 44 10.51 -7.18 8.81
N ALA A 45 11.30 -8.10 9.35
CA ALA A 45 10.78 -9.26 10.05
C ALA A 45 10.19 -8.82 11.40
N GLN A 46 8.91 -9.10 11.63
CA GLN A 46 8.22 -8.90 12.91
C GLN A 46 8.32 -10.15 13.78
N SER A 47 8.34 -11.33 13.16
CA SER A 47 8.55 -12.62 13.79
C SER A 47 9.18 -13.60 12.78
N ALA A 48 9.40 -14.85 13.18
CA ALA A 48 9.88 -15.90 12.28
C ALA A 48 8.93 -16.21 11.10
N SER A 49 7.67 -15.76 11.19
CA SER A 49 6.62 -16.05 10.19
C SER A 49 5.81 -14.83 9.76
N THR A 50 6.22 -13.63 10.19
CA THR A 50 5.53 -12.38 9.87
C THR A 50 6.52 -11.32 9.43
N TRP A 51 6.26 -10.72 8.28
CA TRP A 51 7.05 -9.65 7.70
C TRP A 51 6.18 -8.41 7.47
N LEU A 52 6.78 -7.24 7.60
CA LEU A 52 6.16 -5.96 7.31
C LEU A 52 6.86 -5.34 6.11
N MET A 53 6.13 -5.16 5.01
CA MET A 53 6.61 -4.47 3.81
C MET A 53 6.12 -3.04 3.83
N TRP A 54 7.05 -2.09 3.88
CA TRP A 54 6.75 -0.66 3.88
C TRP A 54 6.59 -0.16 2.45
N THR A 55 5.51 0.56 2.18
CA THR A 55 5.13 0.98 0.82
C THR A 55 4.89 2.48 0.72
N TYR A 56 4.45 3.13 1.80
CA TYR A 56 4.07 4.56 1.84
C TYR A 56 3.11 5.01 0.72
N ALA A 57 2.42 4.07 0.08
CA ALA A 57 1.55 4.35 -1.06
C ALA A 57 0.16 4.85 -0.63
N GLY A 58 -0.14 4.79 0.67
CA GLY A 58 -1.43 5.16 1.24
C GLY A 58 -2.42 4.00 1.27
N THR A 59 -3.54 4.21 1.97
CA THR A 59 -4.50 3.15 2.33
C THR A 59 -5.05 2.40 1.13
N ASP A 60 -5.49 3.09 0.08
CA ASP A 60 -6.15 2.44 -1.07
C ASP A 60 -5.16 1.64 -1.92
N ALA A 61 -3.98 2.20 -2.17
CA ALA A 61 -2.92 1.52 -2.92
C ALA A 61 -2.40 0.30 -2.15
N ASN A 62 -2.17 0.43 -0.83
CA ASN A 62 -1.75 -0.68 0.02
C ASN A 62 -2.81 -1.77 0.07
N ARG A 63 -4.09 -1.39 0.11
CA ARG A 63 -5.20 -2.33 0.11
C ARG A 63 -5.31 -3.07 -1.21
N ARG A 64 -5.22 -2.36 -2.34
CA ARG A 64 -5.17 -2.98 -3.68
C ARG A 64 -4.04 -4.01 -3.75
N GLN A 65 -2.84 -3.62 -3.34
CA GLN A 65 -1.67 -4.50 -3.38
C GLN A 65 -1.85 -5.68 -2.41
N GLN A 66 -2.38 -5.47 -1.21
CA GLN A 66 -2.68 -6.57 -0.28
C GLN A 66 -3.67 -7.58 -0.87
N LEU A 67 -4.74 -7.11 -1.54
CA LEU A 67 -5.72 -7.98 -2.17
C LEU A 67 -5.12 -8.77 -3.33
N ALA A 68 -4.36 -8.09 -4.21
CA ALA A 68 -3.68 -8.72 -5.35
C ALA A 68 -2.74 -9.85 -4.89
N TRP A 69 -2.02 -9.65 -3.78
CA TRP A 69 -0.99 -10.57 -3.29
C TRP A 69 -1.45 -11.50 -2.16
N ARG A 70 -2.76 -11.59 -1.89
CA ARG A 70 -3.26 -12.43 -0.78
C ARG A 70 -2.84 -13.89 -0.88
N HIS A 71 -2.83 -14.42 -2.11
CA HIS A 71 -2.43 -15.79 -2.43
C HIS A 71 -0.93 -16.04 -2.18
N ALA A 72 -0.10 -15.01 -2.27
CA ALA A 72 1.34 -15.06 -2.02
C ALA A 72 1.71 -14.76 -0.55
N GLY A 73 0.72 -14.57 0.32
CA GLY A 73 0.91 -14.37 1.76
C GLY A 73 0.67 -12.96 2.28
N ALA A 74 0.27 -12.00 1.44
CA ALA A 74 -0.15 -10.67 1.92
C ALA A 74 -1.44 -10.78 2.73
N SER A 75 -1.46 -10.26 3.95
CA SER A 75 -2.51 -10.57 4.93
C SER A 75 -3.30 -9.36 5.42
N ARG A 76 -2.63 -8.22 5.61
CA ARG A 76 -3.26 -7.00 6.12
C ARG A 76 -2.55 -5.79 5.55
N SER A 77 -3.30 -4.73 5.24
CA SER A 77 -2.75 -3.43 4.89
C SER A 77 -3.08 -2.40 5.97
N ASP A 78 -2.15 -1.52 6.27
CA ASP A 78 -2.44 -0.25 6.92
C ASP A 78 -2.09 0.92 5.98
N GLY A 79 -2.12 2.15 6.49
CA GLY A 79 -1.84 3.34 5.68
C GLY A 79 -0.41 3.43 5.15
N LEU A 80 0.55 2.68 5.70
CA LEU A 80 1.98 2.80 5.43
C LEU A 80 2.65 1.49 4.97
N SER A 81 2.04 0.36 5.29
CA SER A 81 2.65 -0.96 5.14
C SER A 81 1.63 -2.06 4.81
N ILE A 82 2.17 -3.20 4.41
CA ILE A 82 1.45 -4.45 4.21
C ILE A 82 2.12 -5.54 5.04
N THR A 83 1.35 -6.27 5.83
CA THR A 83 1.80 -7.43 6.61
C THR A 83 1.75 -8.69 5.76
N TRP A 84 2.81 -9.48 5.78
CA TRP A 84 2.98 -10.72 5.04
C TRP A 84 3.26 -11.90 5.97
N ARG A 85 2.77 -13.08 5.58
CA ARG A 85 3.01 -14.38 6.25
C ARG A 85 4.15 -15.19 5.63
N THR A 86 4.80 -14.63 4.62
CA THR A 86 5.98 -15.17 3.93
C THR A 86 6.88 -14.00 3.62
N ASP A 87 8.19 -14.20 3.50
CA ASP A 87 9.10 -13.11 3.15
C ASP A 87 8.73 -12.54 1.76
N PRO A 88 8.24 -11.29 1.67
CA PRO A 88 7.84 -10.71 0.40
C PRO A 88 9.01 -10.53 -0.57
N ARG A 89 10.26 -10.56 -0.08
CA ARG A 89 11.46 -10.51 -0.95
C ARG A 89 11.62 -11.77 -1.80
N ALA A 90 11.05 -12.88 -1.35
CA ALA A 90 11.09 -14.16 -2.07
C ALA A 90 9.95 -14.28 -3.10
N VAL A 91 9.01 -13.32 -3.13
CA VAL A 91 7.87 -13.32 -4.03
C VAL A 91 8.24 -12.60 -5.32
N VAL A 92 7.95 -13.24 -6.46
CA VAL A 92 8.08 -12.59 -7.77
C VAL A 92 6.82 -11.80 -8.05
N PHE A 93 6.93 -10.47 -8.00
CA PHE A 93 5.83 -9.57 -8.32
C PHE A 93 5.54 -9.57 -9.83
N THR A 94 4.54 -10.34 -10.27
CA THR A 94 3.90 -10.21 -11.59
C THR A 94 2.87 -9.07 -11.61
N SER A 95 2.73 -8.33 -12.71
CA SER A 95 1.79 -7.21 -12.75
C SER A 95 0.33 -7.63 -12.63
N ASP A 96 -0.46 -6.78 -11.95
CA ASP A 96 -1.91 -6.70 -11.86
C ASP A 96 -2.66 -8.04 -11.83
N LEU A 97 -2.69 -8.63 -10.63
CA LEU A 97 -3.72 -9.59 -10.28
C LEU A 97 -4.98 -8.82 -9.90
N ASP A 98 -6.06 -9.02 -10.68
CA ASP A 98 -7.39 -8.59 -10.29
C ASP A 98 -7.97 -9.56 -9.27
N PRO A 99 -8.08 -9.17 -7.99
CA PRO A 99 -8.60 -10.04 -6.96
C PRO A 99 -10.10 -10.25 -7.18
N VAL A 100 -10.54 -11.51 -7.22
CA VAL A 100 -11.97 -11.84 -7.18
C VAL A 100 -12.47 -11.66 -5.74
N LEU A 101 -13.39 -10.72 -5.55
CA LEU A 101 -13.95 -10.34 -4.25
C LEU A 101 -15.29 -11.03 -3.99
N GLY A 102 -15.44 -11.65 -2.83
CA GLY A 102 -16.73 -12.18 -2.37
C GLY A 102 -17.68 -11.07 -1.87
N ALA A 103 -18.97 -11.39 -1.73
CA ALA A 103 -19.97 -10.43 -1.24
C ALA A 103 -19.68 -9.92 0.18
N GLU A 104 -19.16 -10.77 1.07
CA GLU A 104 -18.77 -10.39 2.43
C GLU A 104 -17.55 -9.44 2.43
N GLU A 105 -16.54 -9.74 1.61
CA GLU A 105 -15.36 -8.88 1.44
C GLU A 105 -15.75 -7.52 0.86
N LEU A 106 -16.63 -7.50 -0.14
CA LEU A 106 -17.17 -6.26 -0.69
C LEU A 106 -17.89 -5.42 0.38
N ALA A 107 -18.73 -6.05 1.21
CA ALA A 107 -19.41 -5.38 2.31
C ALA A 107 -18.42 -4.79 3.34
N GLU A 108 -17.37 -5.54 3.70
CA GLU A 108 -16.31 -5.05 4.60
C GLU A 108 -15.58 -3.84 3.99
N LEU A 109 -15.20 -3.93 2.72
CA LEU A 109 -14.54 -2.87 1.97
C LEU A 109 -15.43 -1.63 1.84
N ALA A 110 -16.75 -1.80 1.85
CA ALA A 110 -17.71 -0.71 1.73
C ALA A 110 -17.98 0.03 3.05
N ARG A 111 -17.64 -0.54 4.22
CA ARG A 111 -17.90 0.06 5.55
C ARG A 111 -17.45 1.52 5.71
N PRO A 112 -16.31 1.97 5.15
CA PRO A 112 -15.88 3.36 5.29
C PRO A 112 -16.73 4.37 4.51
N PHE A 113 -17.54 3.94 3.54
CA PHE A 113 -18.35 4.84 2.72
C PHE A 113 -19.68 5.15 3.40
N LYS A 114 -19.98 6.45 3.49
CA LYS A 114 -21.30 6.89 3.94
C LYS A 114 -22.37 6.35 3.00
N PHE A 115 -23.44 5.79 3.57
CA PHE A 115 -24.59 5.23 2.85
C PHE A 115 -24.30 3.97 2.02
N ALA A 116 -23.20 3.25 2.29
CA ALA A 116 -22.93 1.97 1.64
C ALA A 116 -24.11 0.99 1.74
N ASP A 117 -24.77 0.96 2.90
CA ASP A 117 -25.92 0.09 3.18
C ASP A 117 -27.19 0.44 2.38
N MET A 118 -27.21 1.61 1.73
CA MET A 118 -28.34 2.03 0.89
C MET A 118 -28.17 1.65 -0.58
N LEU A 119 -27.01 1.09 -0.96
CA LEU A 119 -26.75 0.68 -2.34
C LEU A 119 -27.21 -0.78 -2.55
N PRO A 120 -27.82 -1.09 -3.71
CA PRO A 120 -28.00 -2.47 -4.10
C PRO A 120 -26.63 -3.17 -4.28
N PRO A 121 -26.54 -4.50 -4.16
CA PRO A 121 -25.28 -5.24 -4.22
C PRO A 121 -24.38 -4.87 -5.43
N ASP A 122 -24.98 -4.72 -6.61
CA ASP A 122 -24.25 -4.33 -7.83
C ASP A 122 -23.73 -2.89 -7.79
N GLY A 123 -24.44 -2.00 -7.09
CA GLY A 123 -23.99 -0.63 -6.85
C GLY A 123 -22.80 -0.59 -5.89
N LEU A 124 -22.84 -1.41 -4.84
CA LEU A 124 -21.77 -1.53 -3.85
C LEU A 124 -20.50 -2.14 -4.49
N SER A 125 -20.65 -3.20 -5.29
CA SER A 125 -19.54 -3.81 -6.03
C SER A 125 -18.86 -2.80 -6.96
N ARG A 126 -19.62 -2.10 -7.81
CA ARG A 126 -19.08 -1.08 -8.72
C ARG A 126 -18.38 0.05 -7.98
N MET A 127 -18.93 0.50 -6.85
CA MET A 127 -18.31 1.54 -6.03
C MET A 127 -16.94 1.09 -5.52
N VAL A 128 -16.85 -0.11 -4.94
CA VAL A 128 -15.59 -0.65 -4.40
C VAL A 128 -14.55 -0.85 -5.51
N VAL A 129 -14.94 -1.47 -6.64
CA VAL A 129 -14.08 -1.70 -7.80
C VAL A 129 -13.55 -0.38 -8.35
N ALA A 130 -14.42 0.61 -8.59
CA ALA A 130 -14.02 1.91 -9.10
C ALA A 130 -13.09 2.65 -8.13
N ARG A 131 -13.40 2.63 -6.83
CA ARG A 131 -12.60 3.31 -5.82
C ARG A 131 -11.20 2.70 -5.68
N LEU A 132 -11.15 1.37 -5.66
CA LEU A 132 -9.90 0.64 -5.58
C LEU A 132 -9.21 0.52 -6.93
N GLY A 133 -9.76 1.04 -8.03
CA GLY A 133 -9.18 0.96 -9.36
C GLY A 133 -8.84 -0.48 -9.77
N LEU A 134 -9.69 -1.43 -9.37
CA LEU A 134 -9.62 -2.82 -9.81
C LEU A 134 -10.27 -2.92 -11.19
N SER A 135 -9.84 -3.86 -12.02
CA SER A 135 -10.55 -4.11 -13.28
C SER A 135 -11.89 -4.77 -12.97
N SER A 136 -12.95 -4.33 -13.64
CA SER A 136 -14.24 -5.02 -13.55
C SER A 136 -14.14 -6.31 -14.35
N ALA A 137 -14.21 -7.46 -13.67
CA ALA A 137 -14.39 -8.76 -14.31
C ALA A 137 -15.75 -8.83 -15.05
#